data_AF-A0A9E1QHJ6-F1
#
_entry.id   AF-A0A9E1QHJ6-F1
#
_cell.length_a   1.000
_cell.length_b   1.000
_cell.length_c   1.000
_cell.angle_alpha   90.00
_cell.angle_beta   90.00
_cell.angle_gamma   90.00
#
_symmetry.space_group_name_H-M   'P 1'
#
loop_
_entity.id
_entity.type
_entity.pdbx_description
1 polymer ?
#
loop_
_entity_poly.entity_id
_entity_poly.type
_entity_poly.pdbx_seq_one_letter_code
_entity_poly.pdbx_strand_id
1 'polypeptide(L)'
;MQHHRAKRCYTALRTPRQPQDRTPKLSDDITSDQESLRHRLSELLTEHRDLDDVIARITDEQPFDQLQVQRLKKRKLGLKDEIQNIESELLPDIIA
;
A
#
# COMPACT_ATOMS: atom_id res chain seq x y z
N MET A 1 7.73 -47.81 -57.97
CA MET A 1 6.47 -47.72 -57.21
C MET A 1 6.78 -47.97 -55.75
N GLN A 2 6.23 -47.12 -54.88
CA GLN A 2 6.60 -46.91 -53.48
C GLN A 2 6.47 -48.17 -52.63
N HIS A 3 7.46 -48.47 -51.78
CA HIS A 3 7.19 -49.19 -50.53
C HIS A 3 8.13 -48.74 -49.42
N HIS A 4 7.46 -48.20 -48.38
CA HIS A 4 7.74 -48.38 -46.96
C HIS A 4 8.90 -47.64 -46.26
N ARG A 5 8.45 -46.60 -45.56
CA ARG A 5 8.33 -46.56 -44.08
C ARG A 5 9.58 -46.14 -43.30
N ALA A 6 9.56 -44.84 -43.02
CA ALA A 6 10.14 -44.13 -41.88
C ALA A 6 10.61 -44.99 -40.69
N LYS A 7 11.84 -44.73 -40.27
CA LYS A 7 12.24 -44.82 -38.86
C LYS A 7 12.93 -43.52 -38.47
N ARG A 8 12.12 -42.63 -37.88
CA ARG A 8 12.57 -41.49 -37.08
C ARG A 8 13.39 -42.03 -35.90
N CYS A 9 14.69 -41.83 -35.96
CA CYS A 9 15.57 -41.86 -34.80
C CYS A 9 16.42 -40.61 -34.93
N TYR A 10 16.34 -39.69 -33.97
CA TYR A 10 17.51 -39.06 -33.35
C TYR A 10 17.03 -38.28 -32.12
N THR A 11 17.63 -38.64 -30.99
CA THR A 11 17.90 -37.80 -29.82
C THR A 11 16.72 -37.19 -29.05
N ALA A 12 16.30 -37.98 -28.06
CA ALA A 12 15.84 -37.59 -26.74
C ALA A 12 16.11 -36.11 -26.35
N LEU A 13 15.12 -35.24 -26.61
CA LEU A 13 14.93 -34.00 -25.87
C LEU A 13 14.33 -34.36 -24.50
N ARG A 14 15.17 -34.76 -23.54
CA ARG A 14 14.80 -34.76 -22.11
C ARG A 14 14.95 -33.33 -21.60
N THR A 15 13.96 -32.50 -21.87
CA THR A 15 13.74 -31.29 -21.08
C THR A 15 13.43 -31.74 -19.65
N PRO A 16 14.12 -31.26 -18.60
CA PRO A 16 13.59 -31.38 -17.26
C PRO A 16 12.32 -30.53 -17.23
N ARG A 17 11.15 -31.17 -17.26
CA ARG A 17 9.89 -30.49 -16.98
C ARG A 17 9.95 -30.03 -15.53
N GLN A 18 9.91 -28.72 -15.32
CA GLN A 18 9.72 -28.17 -13.98
C GLN A 18 8.40 -28.69 -13.40
N PRO A 19 8.41 -29.27 -12.19
CA PRO A 19 7.21 -29.47 -11.40
C PRO A 19 6.76 -28.09 -10.93
N GLN A 20 5.75 -27.55 -11.60
CA GLN A 20 5.01 -26.39 -11.09
C GLN A 20 4.02 -26.93 -10.06
N ASP A 21 4.53 -27.20 -8.86
CA ASP A 21 3.69 -27.25 -7.68
C ASP A 21 3.19 -25.83 -7.47
N ARG A 22 1.98 -25.60 -7.99
CA ARG A 22 1.12 -24.51 -7.57
C ARG A 22 0.79 -24.78 -6.11
N THR A 23 1.66 -24.34 -5.21
CA THR A 23 1.21 -24.10 -3.85
C THR A 23 0.10 -23.06 -3.95
N PRO A 24 -1.12 -23.39 -3.49
CA PRO A 24 -2.20 -22.41 -3.44
C PRO A 24 -1.71 -21.24 -2.59
N LYS A 25 -1.75 -20.03 -3.16
CA LYS A 25 -1.42 -18.80 -2.44
C LYS A 25 -2.52 -18.56 -1.42
N LEU A 26 -2.31 -19.07 -0.20
CA LEU A 26 -3.26 -18.96 0.92
C LEU A 26 -2.94 -17.74 1.80
N SER A 27 -2.45 -16.64 1.24
CA SER A 27 -2.04 -15.50 2.07
C SER A 27 -2.16 -14.15 1.38
N ASP A 28 -3.09 -14.00 0.43
CA ASP A 28 -3.22 -12.76 -0.34
C ASP A 28 -4.24 -11.75 0.24
N ASP A 29 -5.09 -12.14 1.21
CA ASP A 29 -6.11 -11.22 1.78
C ASP A 29 -5.54 -10.31 2.91
N ILE A 30 -4.76 -10.84 3.86
CA ILE A 30 -4.30 -10.07 5.02
C ILE A 30 -3.29 -8.96 4.62
N THR A 31 -2.46 -9.23 3.61
CA THR A 31 -1.47 -8.25 3.12
C THR A 31 -2.13 -7.08 2.37
N SER A 32 -3.23 -7.34 1.65
CA SER A 32 -3.98 -6.31 0.92
C SER A 32 -4.61 -5.28 1.86
N ASP A 33 -5.18 -5.73 2.97
CA ASP A 33 -5.83 -4.84 3.94
C ASP A 33 -4.81 -3.96 4.68
N GLN A 34 -3.66 -4.53 5.05
CA GLN A 34 -2.56 -3.76 5.66
C GLN A 34 -1.92 -2.77 4.69
N GLU A 35 -1.74 -3.15 3.44
CA GLU A 35 -1.24 -2.25 2.40
C GLU A 35 -2.22 -1.08 2.16
N SER A 36 -3.52 -1.36 2.18
CA SER A 36 -4.58 -0.34 2.09
C SER A 36 -4.55 0.62 3.28
N LEU A 37 -4.37 0.11 4.51
CA LEU A 37 -4.23 0.95 5.71
C LEU A 37 -2.97 1.82 5.66
N ARG A 38 -1.84 1.27 5.17
CA ARG A 38 -0.59 2.04 4.98
C ARG A 38 -0.74 3.14 3.93
N HIS A 39 -1.46 2.86 2.84
CA HIS A 39 -1.77 3.87 1.83
C HIS A 39 -2.59 5.02 2.43
N ARG A 40 -3.68 4.69 3.12
CA ARG A 40 -4.53 5.66 3.81
C ARG A 40 -3.77 6.47 4.85
N LEU A 41 -2.89 5.82 5.62
CA LEU A 41 -2.01 6.50 6.58
C LEU A 41 -1.12 7.55 5.88
N SER A 42 -0.51 7.20 4.74
CA SER A 42 0.31 8.13 3.96
C SER A 42 -0.50 9.33 3.44
N GLU A 43 -1.73 9.10 2.99
CA GLU A 43 -2.63 10.17 2.55
C GLU A 43 -2.98 11.11 3.71
N LEU A 44 -3.37 10.56 4.86
CA LEU A 44 -3.71 11.35 6.05
C LEU A 44 -2.52 12.16 6.57
N LEU A 45 -1.31 11.58 6.57
CA LEU A 45 -0.07 12.28 6.95
C LEU A 45 0.21 13.46 6.02
N THR A 46 -0.03 13.27 4.72
CA THR A 46 0.12 14.34 3.72
C THR A 46 -0.90 15.45 3.97
N GLU A 47 -2.19 15.12 4.11
CA GLU A 47 -3.25 16.10 4.39
C GLU A 47 -3.01 16.84 5.72
N HIS A 48 -2.55 16.13 6.75
CA HIS A 48 -2.21 16.73 8.05
C HIS A 48 -1.06 17.74 7.92
N ARG A 49 -0.03 17.43 7.13
CA ARG A 49 1.08 18.35 6.86
C ARG A 49 0.62 19.56 6.06
N ASP A 50 -0.19 19.36 5.03
CA ASP A 50 -0.73 20.44 4.21
C ASP A 50 -1.58 21.41 5.04
N LEU A 51 -2.41 20.88 5.95
CA LEU A 51 -3.17 21.71 6.89
C LEU A 51 -2.25 22.52 7.82
N ASP A 52 -1.12 21.96 8.25
CA ASP A 52 -0.18 22.68 9.09
C ASP A 52 0.49 23.83 8.34
N ASP A 53 0.91 23.59 7.10
CA ASP A 53 1.51 24.60 6.22
C ASP A 53 0.50 25.72 5.92
N VAL A 54 -0.78 25.39 5.71
CA VAL A 54 -1.85 26.38 5.51
C VAL A 54 -2.06 27.21 6.78
N ILE A 55 -2.11 26.57 7.96
CA ILE A 55 -2.24 27.29 9.23
C ILE A 55 -1.06 28.24 9.42
N ALA A 56 0.17 27.77 9.18
CA ALA A 56 1.39 28.57 9.33
C ALA A 56 1.34 29.84 8.45
N ARG A 57 0.99 29.69 7.17
CA ARG A 57 0.85 30.81 6.23
C ARG A 57 -0.20 31.82 6.67
N ILE A 58 -1.37 31.35 7.08
CA ILE A 58 -2.45 32.24 7.56
C ILE A 58 -2.02 32.99 8.82
N THR A 59 -1.30 32.34 9.74
CA THR A 59 -0.87 32.99 10.99
C THR A 59 0.28 33.98 10.81
N ASP A 60 1.05 33.87 9.72
CA ASP A 60 2.17 34.77 9.40
C ASP A 60 1.66 36.14 8.88
N GLU A 61 0.52 36.15 8.20
CA GLU A 61 -0.12 37.37 7.68
C GLU A 61 -1.03 38.03 8.74
N GLN A 62 -0.50 39.03 9.45
CA GLN A 62 -1.32 39.80 10.41
C GLN A 62 -2.05 40.99 9.74
N PRO A 63 -3.31 41.27 10.11
CA PRO A 63 -4.17 40.53 11.04
C PRO A 63 -4.81 39.29 10.38
N PHE A 64 -4.81 38.15 11.08
CA PHE A 64 -5.45 36.92 10.62
C PHE A 64 -6.76 36.62 11.35
N ASP A 65 -7.64 35.84 10.70
CA ASP A 65 -8.89 35.39 11.31
C ASP A 65 -8.62 34.26 12.33
N GLN A 66 -8.71 34.60 13.61
CA GLN A 66 -8.49 33.66 14.71
C GLN A 66 -9.52 32.50 14.71
N LEU A 67 -10.77 32.75 14.31
CA LEU A 67 -11.80 31.71 14.25
C LEU A 67 -11.51 30.74 13.10
N GLN A 68 -11.04 31.24 11.96
CA GLN A 68 -10.57 30.40 10.86
C GLN A 68 -9.43 29.49 11.30
N VAL A 69 -8.41 30.03 11.95
CA VAL A 69 -7.27 29.25 12.47
C VAL A 69 -7.72 28.21 13.50
N GLN A 70 -8.65 28.54 14.40
CA GLN A 70 -9.21 27.58 15.36
C GLN A 70 -9.92 26.41 14.68
N ARG A 71 -10.71 26.67 13.63
CA ARG A 71 -11.40 25.62 12.85
C ARG A 71 -10.40 24.70 12.16
N LEU A 72 -9.36 25.27 11.55
CA LEU A 72 -8.30 24.49 10.89
C LEU A 72 -7.53 23.62 11.89
N LYS A 73 -7.19 24.17 13.07
CA LYS A 73 -6.55 23.40 14.15
C LYS A 73 -7.43 22.25 14.65
N LYS A 74 -8.75 22.46 14.77
CA LYS A 74 -9.69 21.39 15.12
C LYS A 74 -9.72 20.28 14.07
N ARG A 75 -9.69 20.63 12.77
CA ARG A 75 -9.60 19.65 11.68
C ARG A 75 -8.26 18.90 11.72
N LYS A 76 -7.15 19.60 11.93
CA LYS A 76 -5.81 19.01 12.09
C LYS A 76 -5.77 17.99 13.24
N LEU A 77 -6.41 18.31 14.37
CA LEU A 77 -6.51 17.38 15.50
C LEU A 77 -7.27 16.10 15.13
N GLY A 78 -8.39 16.23 14.41
CA GLY A 78 -9.14 15.06 13.94
C GLY A 78 -8.34 14.14 13.00
N LEU A 79 -7.56 14.72 12.07
CA LEU A 79 -6.66 13.93 11.23
C LEU A 79 -5.58 13.21 12.04
N LYS A 80 -5.01 13.88 13.06
CA LYS A 80 -4.05 13.27 13.96
C LYS A 80 -4.66 12.09 14.73
N ASP A 81 -5.88 12.24 15.22
CA ASP A 81 -6.58 11.16 15.93
C ASP A 81 -6.85 9.97 14.98
N GLU A 82 -7.22 10.22 13.73
CA GLU A 82 -7.41 9.17 12.71
C GLU A 82 -6.10 8.47 12.34
N ILE A 83 -5.01 9.22 12.18
CA ILE A 83 -3.64 8.69 12.01
C ILE A 83 -3.30 7.75 13.16
N GLN A 84 -3.52 8.18 14.41
CA GLN A 84 -3.21 7.36 15.59
C GLN A 84 -4.05 6.08 15.65
N ASN A 85 -5.31 6.12 15.21
CA ASN A 85 -6.16 4.93 15.13
C ASN A 85 -5.62 3.93 14.11
N ILE A 86 -5.26 4.37 12.91
CA ILE A 86 -4.71 3.51 11.85
C ILE A 86 -3.31 3.00 12.23
N GLU A 87 -2.47 3.85 12.83
CA GLU A 87 -1.18 3.43 13.38
C GLU A 87 -1.37 2.35 14.44
N SER A 88 -2.34 2.49 15.35
CA SER A 88 -2.63 1.48 16.37
C SER A 88 -3.09 0.15 15.77
N GLU A 89 -3.80 0.17 14.64
CA GLU A 89 -4.24 -1.01 13.90
C GLU A 89 -3.09 -1.68 13.13
N LEU A 90 -2.09 -0.91 12.68
CA LEU A 90 -0.90 -1.42 11.99
C LEU A 90 0.23 -1.84 12.95
N LEU A 91 0.36 -1.20 14.11
CA LEU A 91 1.37 -1.46 15.14
C LEU A 91 1.41 -2.89 15.71
N PRO A 92 0.33 -3.71 15.79
CA PRO A 92 0.46 -5.10 16.24
C PRO A 92 1.50 -5.92 15.47
N ASP A 93 1.82 -5.55 14.23
CA ASP A 93 2.78 -6.29 13.37
C ASP A 93 4.18 -5.64 13.26
N ILE A 94 4.40 -4.42 13.78
CA ILE A 94 5.66 -3.68 13.61
C ILE A 94 6.61 -3.84 14.81
N ILE A 95 6.08 -4.22 15.98
CA ILE A 95 6.83 -4.44 17.24
C ILE A 95 6.58 -5.87 17.77
N ALA A 96 6.81 -6.89 16.93
CA ALA A 96 6.77 -8.31 17.30
C ALA A 96 8.15 -8.96 17.11
#